data_AF-A0A7W1H0W2-F1
#
_entry.id   AF-A0A7W1H0W2-F1
#
_cell.length_a   1.000
_cell.length_b   1.000
_cell.length_c   1.000
_cell.angle_alpha   90.00
_cell.angle_beta   90.00
_cell.angle_gamma   90.00
#
_symmetry.space_group_name_H-M   'P 1'
#
loop_
_entity.id
_entity.type
_entity.pdbx_description
1 polymer ?
#
loop_
_entity_poly.entity_id
_entity_poly.type
_entity_poly.pdbx_seq_one_letter_code
_entity_poly.pdbx_strand_id
1 'polypeptide(L)' 'MSEKSNRELVERYIRAIIEADLDTQDRLRHADYVSEWPQSGERVRGTANARAILDHYPGGLKGARVDKKELHGSEDRWA' A
#
# COMPACT_ATOMS: atom_id res chain seq x y z
N MET A 1 4.84 -9.57 -23.24
CA MET A 1 4.62 -9.96 -21.82
C MET A 1 3.21 -9.55 -21.49
N SER A 2 2.36 -10.45 -20.97
CA SER A 2 1.00 -10.07 -20.58
C SER A 2 1.08 -8.93 -19.57
N GLU A 3 0.31 -7.87 -19.79
CA GLU A 3 0.13 -6.80 -18.82
C GLU A 3 -0.40 -7.44 -17.53
N LYS A 4 0.17 -7.08 -16.37
CA LYS A 4 -0.31 -7.61 -15.09
C LYS A 4 -1.69 -7.03 -14.83
N SER A 5 -2.63 -7.87 -14.39
CA SER A 5 -3.95 -7.39 -13.99
C SER A 5 -3.85 -6.42 -12.81
N ASN A 6 -4.83 -5.52 -12.67
CA ASN A 6 -4.92 -4.61 -11.54
C ASN A 6 -4.91 -5.36 -10.21
N ARG A 7 -5.56 -6.53 -10.14
CA ARG A 7 -5.56 -7.41 -8.97
C ARG A 7 -4.14 -7.82 -8.59
N GLU A 8 -3.37 -8.37 -9.53
CA GLU A 8 -1.99 -8.79 -9.26
C GLU A 8 -1.10 -7.64 -8.79
N LEU A 9 -1.31 -6.44 -9.33
CA LEU A 9 -0.58 -5.24 -8.92
C LEU A 9 -0.91 -4.87 -7.46
N VAL A 10 -2.19 -4.84 -7.12
CA VAL A 10 -2.68 -4.50 -5.76
C VAL A 10 -2.25 -5.58 -4.75
N GLU A 11 -2.35 -6.86 -5.11
CA GLU A 11 -1.91 -7.95 -4.23
C GLU A 11 -0.42 -7.89 -3.91
N ARG A 12 0.41 -7.54 -4.91
CA ARG A 12 1.84 -7.32 -4.73
C ARG A 12 2.10 -6.13 -3.82
N TYR A 13 1.38 -5.02 -4.02
CA TYR A 13 1.51 -3.84 -3.17
C TYR A 13 1.11 -4.14 -1.72
N ILE A 14 0.01 -4.86 -1.49
CA ILE A 14 -0.40 -5.29 -0.14
C ILE A 14 0.65 -6.20 0.50
N ARG A 15 1.25 -7.13 -0.27
CA ARG A 15 2.34 -7.98 0.26
C ARG A 15 3.52 -7.14 0.73
N ALA A 16 3.93 -6.15 -0.06
CA ALA A 16 5.00 -5.23 0.30
C ALA A 16 4.68 -4.41 1.57
N ILE A 17 3.41 -4.06 1.80
CA ILE A 17 2.98 -3.43 3.06
C ILE A 17 3.13 -4.39 4.24
N ILE A 18 2.64 -5.63 4.10
CA ILE A 18 2.70 -6.65 5.16
C ILE A 18 4.14 -6.97 5.54
N GLU A 19 5.03 -7.06 4.55
CA GLU A 19 6.45 -7.39 4.75
C GLU A 19 7.31 -6.16 5.10
N ALA A 20 6.72 -4.97 5.15
CA ALA A 20 7.43 -3.69 5.28
C ALA A 20 8.53 -3.48 4.22
N ASP A 21 8.35 -4.04 3.02
CA ASP A 21 9.20 -3.81 1.85
C ASP A 21 8.90 -2.44 1.24
N LEU A 22 9.57 -1.42 1.78
CA LEU A 22 9.37 -0.03 1.38
C LEU A 22 9.83 0.23 -0.06
N ASP A 23 10.85 -0.47 -0.53
CA ASP A 23 11.38 -0.27 -1.88
C ASP A 23 10.40 -0.76 -2.95
N THR A 24 9.75 -1.91 -2.71
CA THR A 24 8.66 -2.37 -3.58
C THR A 24 7.46 -1.44 -3.51
N GLN A 25 7.10 -0.93 -2.32
CA GLN A 25 6.03 0.06 -2.20
C GLN A 25 6.33 1.33 -3.02
N ASP A 26 7.55 1.85 -2.92
CA ASP A 26 7.96 3.07 -3.61
C ASP A 26 7.92 2.91 -5.12
N ARG A 27 8.35 1.76 -5.65
CA ARG A 27 8.32 1.44 -7.09
C ARG A 27 6.92 1.24 -7.65
N LEU A 28 5.95 0.86 -6.83
CA LEU A 28 4.58 0.56 -7.26
C LEU A 28 3.65 1.77 -7.17
N ARG A 29 4.01 2.80 -6.40
CA ARG A 29 3.25 4.05 -6.34
C ARG A 29 3.41 4.85 -7.63
N HIS A 30 2.30 5.38 -8.13
CA HIS A 30 2.31 6.34 -9.23
C HIS A 30 2.99 7.66 -8.79
N ALA A 31 3.51 8.44 -9.74
CA ALA A 31 4.14 9.73 -9.45
C ALA A 31 3.19 10.69 -8.70
N ASP A 32 1.90 10.64 -9.04
CA ASP A 32 0.83 11.43 -8.42
C ASP A 32 0.17 10.74 -7.21
N TYR A 33 0.86 9.79 -6.57
CA TYR A 33 0.34 9.08 -5.40
C TYR A 33 -0.16 10.04 -4.31
N VAL A 34 -1.34 9.76 -3.77
CA VAL A 34 -1.90 10.45 -2.61
C VAL A 34 -2.45 9.41 -1.64
N SER A 35 -2.19 9.61 -0.35
CA SER A 35 -2.84 8.88 0.74
C SER A 35 -3.62 9.86 1.60
N GLU A 36 -4.89 9.57 1.83
CA GLU A 36 -5.74 10.33 2.74
C GLU A 36 -6.01 9.48 3.97
N TRP A 37 -5.87 10.09 5.13
CA TRP A 37 -5.93 9.47 6.44
C TRP A 37 -7.10 10.09 7.20
N PRO A 38 -8.34 9.59 7.00
CA PRO A 38 -9.55 10.30 7.44
C PRO A 38 -9.61 10.48 8.96
N GLN A 39 -9.04 9.55 9.74
CA GLN A 39 -9.01 9.66 11.20
C GLN A 39 -8.24 10.88 11.72
N SER A 40 -7.25 11.37 10.98
CA SER A 40 -6.45 12.55 11.36
C SER A 40 -6.71 13.77 10.47
N GLY A 41 -7.36 13.57 9.32
CA GLY A 41 -7.51 14.60 8.28
C GLY A 41 -6.24 14.84 7.47
N GLU A 42 -5.21 14.01 7.63
CA GLU A 42 -3.94 14.17 6.91
C GLU A 42 -4.05 13.73 5.46
N ARG A 43 -3.32 14.45 4.59
CA ARG A 43 -3.19 14.12 3.17
C ARG A 43 -1.72 14.10 2.76
N VAL A 44 -1.19 12.90 2.58
CA VAL A 44 0.19 12.64 2.16
C VAL A 44 0.25 12.67 0.64
N ARG A 45 1.08 13.55 0.07
CA ARG A 45 1.27 13.67 -1.39
C ARG A 45 2.65 13.16 -1.79
N GLY A 46 2.70 12.22 -2.71
CA GLY A 46 3.93 11.67 -3.30
C GLY A 46 4.59 10.58 -2.46
N THR A 47 5.33 9.71 -3.17
CA THR A 47 6.05 8.56 -2.60
C THR A 47 7.07 8.95 -1.53
N ALA A 48 7.85 10.02 -1.76
CA ALA A 48 8.89 10.45 -0.81
C ALA A 48 8.33 10.82 0.57
N ASN A 49 7.17 11.48 0.61
CA ASN A 49 6.53 11.84 1.87
C ASN A 49 5.96 10.62 2.60
N ALA A 50 5.36 9.68 1.86
CA ALA A 50 4.91 8.41 2.43
C ALA A 50 6.09 7.60 3.00
N ARG A 51 7.22 7.56 2.29
CA ARG A 51 8.45 6.90 2.74
C ARG A 51 9.00 7.53 4.02
N ALA A 52 9.11 8.86 4.06
CA ALA A 52 9.59 9.58 5.23
C ALA A 52 8.75 9.30 6.49
N ILE A 53 7.42 9.24 6.36
CA ILE A 53 6.53 8.89 7.47
C ILE A 53 6.83 7.49 8.01
N LEU A 54 7.01 6.52 7.11
CA LEU A 54 7.28 5.13 7.47
C LEU A 54 8.68 4.97 8.10
N ASP A 55 9.71 5.60 7.52
CA ASP A 55 11.08 5.58 8.03
C ASP A 55 11.20 6.20 9.44
N HIS A 56 10.35 7.18 9.76
CA HIS A 56 10.32 7.87 11.06
C HIS A 56 9.21 7.39 12.00
N TYR A 57 8.50 6.31 11.65
CA TYR A 57 7.37 5.85 12.46
C TYR A 57 7.83 5.37 13.85
N PRO A 58 7.40 6.01 14.96
CA PRO A 58 7.93 5.72 16.30
C PRO A 58 7.67 4.29 16.79
N GLY A 59 6.61 3.65 16.29
CA GLY A 59 6.28 2.26 16.60
C GLY A 59 7.18 1.23 15.90
N GLY A 60 8.02 1.68 14.97
CA GLY A 60 8.80 0.83 14.08
C GLY A 60 7.94 0.09 13.06
N LEU A 61 8.56 -0.30 11.95
CA LEU A 61 7.93 -1.11 10.91
C LEU A 61 8.27 -2.57 11.16
N LYS A 62 7.53 -3.22 12.05
CA LYS A 62 7.50 -4.69 12.07
C LYS A 62 6.46 -5.11 11.04
N GLY A 63 6.78 -6.12 10.23
CA GLY A 63 5.81 -6.69 9.30
C GLY A 63 4.48 -6.95 10.01
N ALA A 64 3.37 -6.62 9.35
CA ALA A 64 2.06 -6.68 9.96
C ALA A 64 1.70 -8.16 10.24
N ARG A 65 1.20 -8.43 11.44
CA ARG A 65 0.53 -9.71 11.71
C ARG A 65 -0.86 -9.61 11.09
N VAL A 66 -1.08 -10.37 10.02
CA VAL A 66 -2.35 -10.37 9.29
C VAL A 66 -3.03 -11.72 9.52
N ASP A 67 -4.11 -11.70 10.31
CA ASP A 67 -4.91 -12.90 10.58
C ASP A 67 -5.88 -13.20 9.43
N LYS A 68 -6.30 -12.18 8.67
CA LYS A 68 -7.18 -12.30 7.51
C LYS A 68 -6.79 -11.30 6.42
N LYS A 69 -6.58 -11.79 5.19
CA LYS A 69 -6.33 -10.96 4.00
C LYS A 69 -7.47 -11.17 3.01
N GLU A 70 -8.24 -10.11 2.76
CA GLU A 70 -9.28 -10.07 1.74
C GLU A 70 -9.00 -8.91 0.79
N LEU A 71 -9.20 -9.13 -0.51
CA LEU A 71 -9.12 -8.11 -1.54
C LEU A 71 -10.39 -8.17 -2.37
N HIS A 72 -11.16 -7.08 -2.29
CA HIS A 72 -12.41 -6.92 -3.02
C HIS A 72 -12.23 -5.82 -4.08
N GLY A 73 -12.46 -6.17 -5.34
CA GLY A 73 -12.47 -5.27 -6.49
C GLY A 73 -13.85 -5.17 -7.12
N SER A 74 -14.01 -4.29 -8.11
CA SER A 74 -15.25 -4.14 -8.90
C SER A 74 -15.72 -5.41 -9.62
N GLU A 75 -14.81 -6.37 -9.76
CA GLU A 75 -15.06 -7.71 -10.31
C GLU A 75 -15.67 -8.69 -9.29
N ASP A 76 -15.56 -8.43 -7.98
CA ASP A 76 -16.06 -9.32 -6.91
C ASP A 76 -17.51 -9.00 -6.49
N ARG A 77 -18.33 -8.47 -7.40
CA ARG A 77 -19.71 -8.07 -7.10
C ARG A 77 -20.59 -9.30 -6.78
N TRP A 78 -21.28 -9.25 -5.64
CA TRP A 78 -22.32 -10.19 -5.19
C TRP A 78 -21.87 -11.67 -5.11
N ALA A 79 -20.91 -11.96 -4.24
CA ALA A 79 -20.75 -13.30 -3.69
C ALA A 79 -21.66 -13.49 -2.47
#